data_AF-A0A7C3QCY0-F1
#
_entry.id   AF-A0A7C3QCY0-F1
#
_cell.length_a   1.000
_cell.length_b   1.000
_cell.length_c   1.000
_cell.angle_alpha   90.00
_cell.angle_beta   90.00
_cell.angle_gamma   90.00
#
_symmetry.space_group_name_H-M   'P 1'
#
loop_
_entity.id
_entity.type
_entity.pdbx_description
1 polymer ?
#
loop_
_entity_poly.entity_id
_entity_poly.type
_entity_poly.pdbx_seq_one_letter_code
_entity_poly.pdbx_strand_id
1 'polypeptide(L)'
;MPEHETTIRLGFFFGIFAVMACWELIAPCRRLTASKAQRWTRNLLIVAINTLTVRLLFPAAAVGLALVAAQQGWGLLNIIALPQGLEVFLAVVALDFAIYLQHVLFHAIPALWRLHMVHHSDVDIDVTTGARFHPVEIVLSILIKFAVILA
;
A
#
# COMPACT_ATOMS: atom_id res chain seq x y z
N MET A 1 -0.35 -6.45 -21.05
CA MET A 1 -0.78 -5.57 -19.93
C MET A 1 -0.04 -5.82 -18.61
N PRO A 2 0.26 -7.06 -18.16
CA PRO A 2 1.11 -7.24 -16.96
C PRO A 2 2.59 -6.90 -17.21
N GLU A 3 3.09 -6.90 -18.45
CA GLU A 3 4.52 -6.64 -18.72
C GLU A 3 5.00 -5.25 -18.29
N HIS A 4 4.11 -4.25 -18.22
CA HIS A 4 4.45 -2.89 -17.83
C HIS A 4 4.09 -2.54 -16.38
N GLU A 5 3.35 -3.40 -15.67
CA GLU A 5 2.86 -3.13 -14.31
C GLU A 5 4.01 -2.74 -13.37
N THR A 6 5.09 -3.51 -13.38
CA THR A 6 6.25 -3.27 -12.51
C THR A 6 6.92 -1.93 -12.84
N THR A 7 7.10 -1.62 -14.12
CA THR A 7 7.70 -0.37 -14.58
C THR A 7 6.83 0.83 -14.21
N ILE A 8 5.52 0.75 -14.42
CA ILE A 8 4.57 1.81 -14.07
C ILE A 8 4.59 2.05 -12.56
N ARG A 9 4.44 0.98 -11.75
CA ARG A 9 4.41 1.09 -10.29
C ARG A 9 5.70 1.68 -9.73
N LEU A 10 6.86 1.18 -10.17
CA LEU A 10 8.16 1.70 -9.70
C LEU A 10 8.42 3.12 -10.22
N GLY A 11 8.03 3.42 -11.47
CA GLY A 11 8.14 4.75 -12.05
C GLY A 11 7.36 5.79 -11.25
N PHE A 12 6.09 5.53 -10.96
CA PHE A 12 5.28 6.41 -10.10
C PHE A 12 5.83 6.50 -8.68
N PHE A 13 6.22 5.37 -8.08
CA PHE A 13 6.77 5.35 -6.73
C PHE A 13 8.03 6.23 -6.60
N PHE A 14 9.05 5.98 -7.44
CA PHE A 14 10.31 6.73 -7.38
C PHE A 14 10.14 8.17 -7.88
N GLY A 15 9.28 8.40 -8.87
CA GLY A 15 8.96 9.74 -9.36
C GLY A 15 8.33 10.62 -8.28
N ILE A 16 7.26 10.14 -7.65
CA ILE A 16 6.59 10.86 -6.55
C ILE A 16 7.54 11.01 -5.36
N PHE A 17 8.27 9.95 -4.99
CA PHE A 17 9.24 10.01 -3.91
C PHE A 17 10.29 11.10 -4.14
N ALA A 18 10.87 11.17 -5.35
CA ALA A 18 11.87 12.17 -5.70
C ALA A 18 11.28 13.59 -5.65
N VAL A 19 10.08 13.80 -6.21
CA VAL A 19 9.40 15.11 -6.16
C VAL A 19 9.17 15.55 -4.71
N MET A 20 8.63 14.67 -3.87
CA MET A 20 8.34 14.97 -2.48
C MET A 20 9.61 15.18 -1.65
N ALA A 21 10.66 14.39 -1.88
CA ALA A 21 11.95 14.56 -1.24
C ALA A 21 12.59 15.91 -1.60
N CYS A 22 12.55 16.30 -2.89
CA CYS A 22 13.04 17.60 -3.34
C CYS A 22 12.24 18.75 -2.72
N TRP A 23 10.90 18.64 -2.69
CA TRP A 23 10.06 19.65 -2.05
C TRP A 23 10.39 19.80 -0.57
N GLU A 24 10.51 18.70 0.18
CA GLU A 24 10.86 18.74 1.59
C GLU A 24 12.23 19.39 1.87
N LEU A 25 13.21 19.21 0.96
CA LEU A 25 14.53 19.86 1.07
C LEU A 25 14.45 21.37 0.83
N ILE A 26 13.61 21.81 -0.12
CA ILE A 26 13.48 23.22 -0.50
C ILE A 26 12.64 24.00 0.52
N ALA A 27 11.56 23.40 1.01
CA ALA A 27 10.58 24.04 1.88
C ALA A 27 10.22 23.15 3.09
N PRO A 28 11.14 22.94 4.05
CA PRO A 28 10.86 22.13 5.23
C PRO A 28 9.82 22.80 6.13
N CYS A 29 8.72 22.11 6.40
CA CYS A 29 7.64 22.62 7.27
C CYS A 29 8.03 22.63 8.75
N ARG A 30 8.90 21.70 9.19
CA ARG A 30 9.33 21.54 10.58
C ARG A 30 10.83 21.28 10.65
N ARG A 31 11.46 21.70 11.76
CA ARG A 31 12.84 21.31 12.07
C ARG A 31 12.84 19.89 12.62
N LEU A 32 13.69 19.04 12.06
CA LEU A 32 13.84 17.66 12.52
C LEU A 32 14.52 17.63 13.89
N THR A 33 14.05 16.75 14.76
CA THR A 33 14.60 16.53 16.10
C THR A 33 15.55 15.32 16.14
N ALA A 34 15.44 14.41 15.17
CA ALA A 34 16.30 13.25 15.00
C ALA A 34 17.06 13.25 13.66
N SER A 35 18.08 12.40 13.57
CA SER A 35 18.93 12.28 12.37
C SER A 35 18.12 11.77 11.17
N LYS A 36 18.06 12.58 10.11
CA LYS A 36 17.42 12.23 8.82
C LYS A 36 18.00 10.94 8.23
N ALA A 37 19.32 10.82 8.19
CA ALA A 37 20.01 9.66 7.62
C ALA A 37 19.62 8.37 8.36
N GLN A 38 19.63 8.38 9.69
CA GLN A 38 19.28 7.21 10.49
C GLN A 38 17.81 6.80 10.30
N ARG A 39 16.89 7.77 10.27
CA ARG A 39 15.46 7.53 10.04
C ARG A 39 15.20 6.99 8.64
N TRP A 40 15.81 7.59 7.62
CA TRP A 40 15.72 7.13 6.24
C TRP A 40 16.24 5.70 6.08
N THR A 41 17.41 5.39 6.63
CA THR A 41 17.94 4.01 6.57
C THR A 41 16.97 3.01 7.19
N ARG A 42 16.43 3.30 8.39
CA ARG A 42 15.47 2.41 9.06
C ARG A 42 14.18 2.23 8.24
N ASN A 43 13.59 3.33 7.79
CA ASN A 43 12.31 3.32 7.07
C ASN A 43 12.45 2.62 5.71
N LEU A 44 13.51 2.92 4.95
CA LEU A 44 13.77 2.29 3.65
C LEU A 44 14.14 0.81 3.77
N LEU A 45 14.84 0.40 4.83
CA LEU A 45 15.06 -1.03 5.11
C LEU A 45 13.75 -1.76 5.39
N ILE A 46 12.83 -1.18 6.16
CA ILE A 46 11.50 -1.74 6.38
C ILE A 46 10.73 -1.85 5.06
N VAL A 47 10.77 -0.82 4.20
CA VAL A 47 10.14 -0.85 2.87
C VAL A 47 10.73 -1.97 2.01
N ALA A 48 12.05 -2.16 2.04
CA ALA A 48 12.71 -3.25 1.30
C ALA A 48 12.27 -4.63 1.82
N ILE A 49 12.22 -4.82 3.14
CA ILE A 49 11.74 -6.06 3.77
C ILE A 49 10.27 -6.32 3.41
N ASN A 50 9.41 -5.30 3.47
CA ASN A 50 8.01 -5.40 3.10
C ASN A 50 7.87 -5.79 1.63
N THR A 51 8.62 -5.13 0.74
CA THR A 51 8.62 -5.44 -0.70
C THR A 51 9.03 -6.89 -0.96
N LEU A 52 10.10 -7.35 -0.31
CA LEU A 52 10.57 -8.73 -0.45
C LEU A 52 9.54 -9.73 0.09
N THR A 53 8.98 -9.46 1.28
CA THR A 53 7.94 -10.28 1.91
C THR A 53 6.76 -10.49 0.95
N VAL A 54 6.26 -9.41 0.35
CA VAL A 54 5.15 -9.48 -0.61
C VAL A 54 5.54 -10.27 -1.86
N ARG A 55 6.71 -10.01 -2.43
CA ARG A 55 7.16 -10.71 -3.65
C ARG A 55 7.36 -12.20 -3.44
N LEU A 56 7.81 -12.60 -2.26
CA LEU A 56 8.03 -14.00 -1.91
C LEU A 56 6.71 -14.74 -1.63
N LEU A 57 5.80 -14.12 -0.86
CA LEU A 57 4.55 -14.76 -0.46
C LEU A 57 3.47 -14.69 -1.54
N PHE A 58 3.45 -13.61 -2.33
CA PHE A 58 2.39 -13.31 -3.29
C PHE A 58 2.98 -12.85 -4.64
N PRO A 59 3.67 -13.73 -5.38
CA PRO A 59 4.39 -13.36 -6.61
C PRO A 59 3.47 -12.83 -7.72
N ALA A 60 2.21 -13.29 -7.78
CA ALA A 60 1.20 -12.81 -8.71
C ALA A 60 0.50 -11.51 -8.25
N ALA A 61 0.75 -11.06 -7.01
CA ALA A 61 0.15 -9.90 -6.34
C ALA A 61 -1.39 -9.79 -6.57
N ALA A 62 -1.95 -8.59 -6.37
CA ALA A 62 -3.38 -8.34 -6.54
C ALA A 62 -3.83 -8.34 -8.00
N VAL A 63 -2.96 -7.88 -8.92
CA VAL A 63 -3.28 -7.80 -10.35
C VAL A 63 -3.46 -9.19 -10.96
N GLY A 64 -2.57 -10.14 -10.63
CA GLY A 64 -2.71 -11.52 -11.10
C GLY A 64 -3.98 -12.18 -10.58
N LEU A 65 -4.34 -11.94 -9.31
CA LEU A 65 -5.60 -12.45 -8.75
C LEU A 65 -6.83 -11.85 -9.44
N ALA A 66 -6.83 -10.55 -9.72
CA ALA A 66 -7.92 -9.88 -10.43
C ALA A 66 -8.09 -10.44 -11.86
N LEU A 67 -6.99 -10.76 -12.56
CA LEU A 67 -7.05 -11.39 -13.88
C LEU A 67 -7.65 -12.80 -13.82
N VAL A 68 -7.28 -13.60 -12.81
CA VAL A 68 -7.88 -14.92 -12.59
C VAL A 68 -9.36 -14.80 -12.25
N ALA A 69 -9.72 -13.87 -11.35
CA ALA A 69 -11.09 -13.62 -10.97
C ALA A 69 -11.95 -13.24 -12.20
N ALA A 70 -11.44 -12.36 -13.07
CA ALA A 70 -12.12 -11.99 -14.31
C ALA A 70 -12.30 -13.18 -15.27
N GLN A 71 -11.28 -14.03 -15.43
CA GLN A 71 -11.38 -15.23 -16.30
C GLN A 71 -12.37 -16.27 -15.76
N GLN A 72 -12.47 -16.40 -14.42
CA GLN A 72 -13.36 -17.36 -13.76
C GLN A 72 -14.74 -16.79 -13.45
N GLY A 73 -14.97 -15.50 -13.71
CA GLY A 73 -16.21 -14.81 -13.35
C GLY A 73 -16.42 -14.69 -11.83
N TRP A 74 -15.35 -14.64 -11.04
CA TRP A 74 -15.41 -14.44 -9.59
C TRP A 74 -15.48 -12.96 -9.23
N GLY A 75 -16.19 -12.64 -8.16
CA GLY A 75 -16.35 -11.28 -7.67
C GLY A 75 -17.49 -10.52 -8.33
N LEU A 76 -18.15 -9.65 -7.56
CA LEU A 76 -19.39 -9.00 -7.94
C LEU A 76 -19.30 -8.22 -9.26
N LEU A 77 -18.17 -7.54 -9.51
CA LEU A 77 -17.97 -6.72 -10.71
C LEU A 77 -17.75 -7.54 -11.98
N ASN A 78 -17.40 -8.83 -11.88
CA ASN A 78 -17.24 -9.71 -13.04
C ASN A 78 -18.54 -10.41 -13.45
N ILE A 79 -19.57 -10.43 -12.59
CA ILE A 79 -20.86 -11.06 -12.87
C ILE A 79 -21.95 -10.06 -13.29
N ILE A 80 -21.76 -8.76 -13.03
CA ILE A 80 -22.69 -7.69 -13.43
C ILE A 80 -22.13 -6.97 -14.65
N ALA A 81 -22.91 -6.89 -15.73
CA ALA A 81 -22.55 -6.09 -16.89
C ALA A 81 -22.69 -4.59 -16.57
N LEU A 82 -21.56 -3.91 -16.41
CA LEU A 82 -21.48 -2.46 -16.20
C LEU A 82 -20.66 -1.78 -17.30
N PRO A 83 -20.89 -0.49 -17.58
CA PRO A 83 -19.96 0.29 -18.38
C PRO A 83 -18.58 0.30 -17.70
N GLN A 84 -17.51 0.10 -18.47
CA GLN A 84 -16.14 -0.03 -17.95
C GLN A 84 -15.73 1.12 -17.00
N GLY A 85 -16.12 2.36 -17.31
CA GLY A 85 -15.81 3.50 -16.44
C GLY A 85 -16.46 3.41 -15.06
N LEU A 86 -17.69 2.88 -14.99
CA LEU A 86 -18.40 2.69 -13.73
C LEU A 86 -17.82 1.51 -12.93
N GLU A 87 -17.43 0.44 -13.61
CA GLU A 87 -16.75 -0.71 -13.00
C GLU A 87 -15.46 -0.28 -12.29
N VAL A 88 -14.59 0.47 -13.00
CA VAL A 88 -13.34 1.00 -12.43
C VAL A 88 -13.62 1.92 -11.25
N PHE A 89 -14.60 2.83 -11.38
CA PHE A 89 -14.97 3.73 -10.29
C PHE A 89 -15.43 2.97 -9.04
N LEU A 90 -16.31 1.99 -9.20
CA LEU A 90 -16.80 1.16 -8.09
C LEU A 90 -15.67 0.32 -7.47
N ALA A 91 -14.77 -0.24 -8.28
CA ALA A 91 -13.61 -0.98 -7.79
C ALA A 91 -12.70 -0.11 -6.92
N VAL A 92 -12.41 1.12 -7.36
CA VAL A 92 -11.62 2.09 -6.58
C VAL A 92 -12.31 2.42 -5.26
N VAL A 93 -13.60 2.80 -5.31
CA VAL A 93 -14.37 3.15 -4.10
C VAL A 93 -14.43 1.98 -3.12
N ALA A 94 -14.69 0.75 -3.60
CA ALA A 94 -14.78 -0.43 -2.75
C ALA A 94 -13.45 -0.79 -2.10
N LEU A 95 -12.35 -0.76 -2.87
CA LEU A 95 -11.02 -1.01 -2.33
C LEU A 95 -10.60 0.07 -1.34
N ASP A 96 -10.79 1.35 -1.66
CA ASP A 96 -10.46 2.45 -0.75
C ASP A 96 -11.27 2.37 0.54
N PHE A 97 -12.57 2.06 0.45
CA PHE A 97 -13.41 1.88 1.63
C PHE A 97 -12.96 0.68 2.48
N ALA A 98 -12.60 -0.44 1.86
CA ALA A 98 -12.09 -1.60 2.59
C ALA A 98 -10.76 -1.30 3.30
N ILE A 99 -9.86 -0.54 2.66
CA ILE A 99 -8.59 -0.13 3.28
C ILE A 99 -8.81 0.93 4.37
N TYR A 100 -9.78 1.82 4.20
CA TYR A 100 -10.20 2.74 5.26
C TYR A 100 -10.71 1.97 6.48
N LEU A 101 -11.59 0.99 6.29
CA LEU A 101 -12.07 0.14 7.38
C LEU A 101 -10.93 -0.66 8.02
N GLN A 102 -10.02 -1.23 7.22
CA GLN A 102 -8.81 -1.88 7.73
C GLN A 102 -8.06 -0.94 8.67
N HIS A 103 -7.83 0.30 8.26
CA HIS A 103 -7.12 1.29 9.08
C HIS A 103 -7.86 1.60 10.39
N VAL A 104 -9.17 1.80 10.34
CA VAL A 104 -10.00 2.00 11.55
C VAL A 104 -9.88 0.80 12.50
N LEU A 105 -9.97 -0.43 11.98
CA LEU A 105 -9.82 -1.65 12.78
C LEU A 105 -8.42 -1.78 13.39
N PHE A 106 -7.39 -1.36 12.66
CA PHE A 106 -6.00 -1.37 13.12
C PHE A 106 -5.77 -0.39 14.28
N HIS A 107 -6.54 0.70 14.34
CA HIS A 107 -6.55 1.58 15.50
C HIS A 107 -7.46 1.10 16.64
N ALA A 108 -8.57 0.42 16.34
CA ALA A 108 -9.57 0.04 17.33
C ALA A 108 -9.25 -1.27 18.07
N ILE A 109 -8.63 -2.25 17.40
CA ILE A 109 -8.37 -3.58 17.96
C ILE A 109 -6.96 -3.63 18.56
N PRO A 110 -6.79 -3.92 19.87
CA PRO A 110 -5.48 -3.86 20.53
C PRO A 110 -4.39 -4.72 19.87
N ALA A 111 -4.74 -5.92 19.38
CA ALA A 111 -3.79 -6.79 18.71
C ALA A 111 -3.30 -6.21 17.38
N LEU A 112 -4.19 -5.59 16.59
CA LEU A 112 -3.84 -4.96 15.32
C LEU A 112 -3.08 -3.65 15.55
N TRP A 113 -3.44 -2.90 16.60
CA TRP A 113 -2.73 -1.70 16.99
C TRP A 113 -1.25 -1.96 17.28
N ARG A 114 -0.89 -3.10 17.88
CA ARG A 114 0.53 -3.45 18.11
C ARG A 114 1.33 -3.59 16.82
N LEU A 115 0.70 -3.95 15.71
CA LEU A 115 1.33 -3.95 14.39
C LEU A 115 1.37 -2.53 13.84
N HIS A 116 0.22 -1.85 13.86
CA HIS A 116 0.03 -0.55 13.27
C HIS A 116 0.83 0.57 13.95
N MET A 117 1.12 0.46 15.24
CA MET A 117 1.92 1.44 15.97
C MET A 117 3.35 1.56 15.42
N VAL A 118 3.85 0.58 14.65
CA VAL A 118 5.11 0.73 13.91
C VAL A 118 5.00 1.92 12.95
N HIS A 119 3.88 2.09 12.26
CA HIS A 119 3.63 3.23 11.38
C HIS A 119 3.63 4.56 12.15
N HIS A 120 3.00 4.59 13.33
CA HIS A 120 2.85 5.79 14.17
C HIS A 120 4.03 6.10 15.10
N SER A 121 5.09 5.28 15.08
CA SER A 121 6.21 5.42 16.04
C SER A 121 7.39 6.24 15.51
N ASP A 122 7.23 6.97 14.41
CA ASP A 122 8.26 7.88 13.95
C ASP A 122 8.25 9.18 14.77
N VAL A 123 9.44 9.67 15.12
CA VAL A 123 9.60 10.83 16.01
C VAL A 123 9.55 12.16 15.28
N ASP A 124 9.80 12.14 13.98
CA ASP A 124 9.61 13.25 13.06
C ASP A 124 8.83 12.75 11.84
N ILE A 125 8.28 13.68 11.06
CA ILE A 125 7.55 13.37 9.82
C ILE A 125 8.36 13.87 8.62
N ASP A 126 8.57 12.97 7.67
CA ASP A 126 9.20 13.22 6.37
C ASP A 126 8.65 12.26 5.29
N VAL A 127 9.13 12.41 4.05
CA VAL A 127 8.74 11.60 2.89
C VAL A 127 8.81 10.08 3.11
N THR A 128 9.65 9.59 4.03
CA THR A 128 9.80 8.15 4.30
C THR A 128 8.85 7.64 5.38
N THR A 129 8.26 8.54 6.17
CA THR A 129 7.46 8.21 7.36
C THR A 129 6.18 7.46 7.00
N GLY A 130 5.56 7.82 5.87
CA GLY A 130 4.33 7.16 5.41
C GLY A 130 4.53 5.71 4.93
N ALA A 131 5.77 5.29 4.66
CA ALA A 131 6.06 4.01 4.00
C ALA A 131 6.46 2.87 4.97
N ARG A 132 6.62 3.17 6.26
CA ARG A 132 6.97 2.16 7.28
C ARG A 132 5.71 1.47 7.81
N PHE A 133 5.62 0.17 7.59
CA PHE A 133 4.57 -0.69 8.13
C PHE A 133 5.19 -1.97 8.66
N HIS A 134 4.54 -2.60 9.64
CA HIS A 134 4.99 -3.91 10.10
C HIS A 134 4.80 -4.95 8.97
N PRO A 135 5.74 -5.89 8.71
CA PRO A 135 5.59 -6.86 7.61
C PRO A 135 4.30 -7.70 7.69
N VAL A 136 3.90 -8.10 8.90
CA VAL A 136 2.62 -8.80 9.13
C VAL A 136 1.41 -7.94 8.74
N GLU A 137 1.45 -6.63 9.01
CA GLU A 137 0.38 -5.71 8.58
C GLU A 137 0.29 -5.64 7.05
N ILE A 138 1.42 -5.64 6.34
CA ILE A 138 1.44 -5.69 4.87
C ILE A 138 0.83 -7.00 4.35
N VAL A 139 1.16 -8.14 4.95
CA VAL A 139 0.58 -9.44 4.59
C VAL A 139 -0.93 -9.44 4.80
N LEU A 140 -1.40 -9.01 5.97
CA LEU A 140 -2.83 -8.89 6.26
C LEU A 140 -3.54 -7.96 5.28
N SER A 141 -2.94 -6.82 4.94
CA SER A 141 -3.52 -5.88 3.99
C SER A 141 -3.66 -6.46 2.59
N ILE A 142 -2.72 -7.30 2.14
CA ILE A 142 -2.84 -8.00 0.85
C ILE A 142 -3.96 -9.04 0.88
N LEU A 143 -4.05 -9.82 1.96
CA LEU A 143 -5.11 -10.81 2.11
C LEU A 143 -6.50 -10.16 2.12
N ILE A 144 -6.65 -9.00 2.76
CA ILE A 144 -7.89 -8.21 2.72
C ILE A 144 -8.19 -7.77 1.28
N LYS A 145 -7.20 -7.22 0.55
CA LYS A 145 -7.39 -6.84 -0.86
C LYS A 145 -7.80 -8.04 -1.72
N PHE A 146 -7.22 -9.21 -1.48
CA PHE A 146 -7.59 -10.43 -2.20
C PHE A 146 -9.03 -10.85 -1.91
N ALA A 147 -9.45 -10.80 -0.64
CA ALA A 147 -10.83 -11.08 -0.28
C ALA A 147 -11.81 -10.11 -0.96
N VAL A 148 -11.48 -8.82 -1.02
CA VAL A 148 -12.30 -7.81 -1.71
C VAL A 148 -12.38 -8.05 -3.22
N ILE A 149 -11.27 -8.44 -3.85
CA ILE A 149 -11.23 -8.76 -5.29
C ILE A 149 -12.10 -9.99 -5.64
N LEU A 150 -12.16 -10.97 -4.72
CA LEU A 150 -12.87 -12.23 -4.94
C LEU A 150 -14.36 -12.18 -4.55
N ALA A 151 -14.78 -11.19 -3.77
CA ALA A 151 -16.16 -10.99 -3.32
C ALA A 151 -17.03 -10.30 -4.39
#